data_AF-A0A6P4EB36-F1
#
_entry.id   AF-A0A6P4EB36-F1
#
_cell.length_a   1.000
_cell.length_b   1.000
_cell.length_c   1.000
_cell.angle_alpha   90.00
_cell.angle_beta   90.00
_cell.angle_gamma   90.00
#
_symmetry.space_group_name_H-M   'P 1'
#
loop_
_entity.id
_entity.type
_entity.pdbx_description
1 polymer ?
#
loop_
_entity_poly.entity_id
_entity_poly.type
_entity_poly.pdbx_seq_one_letter_code
_entity_poly.pdbx_strand_id
1 'polypeptide(L)'
;DIAALWESIQKPVTQKLIDHYQMGYRITRGLFEDSNFQDFLRSNQSFDAVICETFYNDAHYGLAEHFNAPLIGLSTGGGLTFITDMVGSPAPASFVPHIMLPFNDHMSLYERLLNVAFLAYERFLLDYYYLPGQEQLYKEFFPDNKRCFYEMRRNASLVLINQHASLSFPRPYSPNMIEVGGMHIDGKLSPLPEKIERFINESEHGVIYFSM
;
A
#
# COMPACT_ATOMS: atom_id res chain seq x y z
N ASP A 1 13.52 -13.54 -15.30
CA ASP A 1 14.89 -14.07 -15.17
C ASP A 1 15.22 -14.17 -13.68
N ILE A 2 15.54 -15.36 -13.18
CA ILE A 2 15.79 -15.63 -11.76
C ILE A 2 17.04 -14.88 -11.27
N ALA A 3 18.04 -14.69 -12.14
CA ALA A 3 19.27 -13.98 -11.80
C ALA A 3 18.99 -12.50 -11.47
N ALA A 4 18.18 -11.83 -12.29
CA ALA A 4 17.76 -10.45 -12.04
C ALA A 4 16.95 -10.29 -10.75
N LEU A 5 16.14 -11.30 -10.41
CA LEU A 5 15.36 -11.31 -9.17
C LEU A 5 16.28 -11.43 -7.94
N TRP A 6 17.30 -12.29 -8.04
CA TRP A 6 18.32 -12.45 -7.00
C TRP A 6 19.14 -11.18 -6.77
N GLU A 7 19.58 -10.51 -7.83
CA GLU A 7 20.29 -9.23 -7.73
C GLU A 7 19.42 -8.14 -7.09
N SER A 8 18.12 -8.11 -7.38
CA SER A 8 17.18 -7.17 -6.77
C SER A 8 17.07 -7.37 -5.25
N ILE A 9 17.10 -8.62 -4.77
CA ILE A 9 17.06 -8.95 -3.34
C ILE A 9 18.32 -8.47 -2.62
N GLN A 10 19.48 -8.48 -3.28
CA GLN A 10 20.76 -8.08 -2.69
C GLN A 10 20.97 -6.56 -2.59
N LYS A 11 20.10 -5.74 -3.21
CA LYS A 11 20.19 -4.28 -3.13
C LYS A 11 20.08 -3.78 -1.68
N PRO A 12 20.82 -2.72 -1.30
CA PRO A 12 20.63 -2.04 -0.03
C PRO A 12 19.19 -1.58 0.14
N VAL A 13 18.69 -1.62 1.38
CA VAL A 13 17.32 -1.21 1.71
C VAL A 13 17.02 0.24 1.30
N THR A 14 18.03 1.11 1.37
CA THR A 14 17.95 2.51 0.94
C THR A 14 17.73 2.63 -0.57
N GLN A 15 18.43 1.83 -1.37
CA GLN A 15 18.23 1.78 -2.82
C GLN A 15 16.86 1.22 -3.17
N LYS A 16 16.42 0.16 -2.46
CA LYS A 16 15.07 -0.40 -2.65
C LYS A 16 14.00 0.65 -2.40
N LEU A 17 14.13 1.49 -1.38
CA LEU A 17 13.16 2.54 -1.09
C LEU A 17 13.07 3.57 -2.23
N ILE A 18 14.22 4.00 -2.78
CA ILE A 18 14.25 4.90 -3.93
C ILE A 18 13.62 4.24 -5.16
N ASP A 19 13.92 2.96 -5.41
CA ASP A 19 13.34 2.20 -6.52
C ASP A 19 11.80 2.13 -6.41
N HIS A 20 11.25 1.96 -5.19
CA HIS A 20 9.79 1.99 -4.95
C HIS A 20 9.18 3.36 -5.27
N TYR A 21 9.84 4.47 -4.88
CA TYR A 21 9.37 5.82 -5.20
C TYR A 21 9.36 6.10 -6.70
N GLN A 22 10.40 5.65 -7.41
CA GLN A 22 10.46 5.79 -8.88
C GLN A 22 9.40 4.93 -9.57
N MET A 23 9.17 3.72 -9.08
CA MET A 23 8.09 2.86 -9.56
C MET A 23 6.72 3.54 -9.35
N GLY A 24 6.46 4.07 -8.16
CA GLY A 24 5.24 4.81 -7.85
C GLY A 24 4.98 5.96 -8.82
N TYR A 25 6.02 6.77 -9.10
CA TYR A 25 5.93 7.84 -10.10
C TYR A 25 5.57 7.33 -11.49
N ARG A 26 6.21 6.25 -11.96
CA ARG A 26 5.96 5.65 -13.27
C ARG A 26 4.54 5.08 -13.38
N ILE A 27 4.08 4.37 -12.36
CA ILE A 27 2.72 3.81 -12.32
C ILE A 27 1.69 4.94 -12.37
N THR A 28 1.92 5.98 -11.56
CA THR A 28 1.00 7.12 -11.46
C THR A 28 0.88 7.86 -12.79
N ARG A 29 2.03 8.24 -13.36
CA ARG A 29 2.08 8.89 -14.66
C ARG A 29 1.49 8.00 -15.76
N GLY A 30 1.82 6.70 -15.76
CA GLY A 30 1.35 5.76 -16.78
C GLY A 30 -0.18 5.67 -16.84
N LEU A 31 -0.88 5.68 -15.69
CA LEU A 31 -2.34 5.73 -15.68
C LEU A 31 -2.86 7.04 -16.29
N PHE A 32 -2.27 8.16 -15.90
CA PHE A 32 -2.72 9.47 -16.36
C PHE A 32 -2.35 9.79 -17.81
N GLU A 33 -1.30 9.20 -18.36
CA GLU A 33 -0.95 9.35 -19.77
C GLU A 33 -1.77 8.43 -20.70
N ASP A 34 -2.43 7.40 -20.16
CA ASP A 34 -3.26 6.49 -20.95
C ASP A 34 -4.45 7.23 -21.58
N SER A 35 -4.60 7.09 -22.91
CA SER A 35 -5.64 7.80 -23.66
C SER A 35 -7.04 7.41 -23.23
N ASN A 36 -7.29 6.14 -22.90
CA ASN A 36 -8.62 5.70 -22.48
C ASN A 36 -8.95 6.27 -21.11
N PHE A 37 -7.96 6.37 -20.22
CA PHE A 37 -8.13 7.01 -18.93
C PHE A 37 -8.36 8.52 -19.05
N GLN A 38 -7.67 9.19 -19.97
CA GLN A 38 -7.91 10.61 -20.27
C GLN A 38 -9.31 10.87 -20.82
N ASP A 39 -9.80 10.00 -21.71
CA ASP A 39 -11.17 10.09 -22.23
C ASP A 39 -12.19 9.82 -21.12
N PHE A 40 -11.90 8.88 -20.21
CA PHE A 40 -12.70 8.62 -19.02
C PHE A 40 -12.75 9.84 -18.08
N LEU A 41 -11.61 10.48 -17.81
CA LEU A 41 -11.56 11.68 -16.96
C LEU A 41 -12.40 12.83 -17.51
N ARG A 42 -12.46 12.98 -18.84
CA ARG A 42 -13.26 14.02 -19.53
C ARG A 42 -14.73 13.64 -19.68
N SER A 43 -15.10 12.42 -19.33
CA SER A 43 -16.49 11.99 -19.39
C SER A 43 -17.33 12.68 -18.29
N ASN A 44 -18.62 12.85 -18.54
CA ASN A 44 -19.56 13.39 -17.54
C ASN A 44 -20.08 12.29 -16.58
N GLN A 45 -19.26 11.28 -16.28
CA GLN A 45 -19.63 10.25 -15.34
C GLN A 45 -19.48 10.74 -13.90
N SER A 46 -20.35 10.26 -13.03
CA SER A 46 -20.34 10.55 -11.60
C SER A 46 -20.24 9.25 -10.81
N PHE A 47 -19.58 9.31 -9.66
CA PHE A 47 -19.35 8.15 -8.80
C PHE A 47 -19.74 8.45 -7.37
N ASP A 48 -20.19 7.44 -6.64
CA ASP A 48 -20.51 7.55 -5.23
C ASP A 48 -19.27 7.47 -4.33
N ALA A 49 -18.17 6.90 -4.84
CA ALA A 49 -16.89 6.79 -4.15
C ALA A 49 -15.75 6.57 -5.14
N VAL A 50 -14.54 6.99 -4.74
CA VAL A 50 -13.29 6.67 -5.44
C VAL A 50 -12.47 5.74 -4.55
N ILE A 51 -12.27 4.51 -5.00
CA ILE A 51 -11.44 3.52 -4.31
C ILE A 51 -10.07 3.49 -5.00
N CYS A 52 -9.03 3.89 -4.28
CA CYS A 52 -7.67 3.91 -4.79
C CYS A 52 -6.80 2.97 -3.96
N GLU A 53 -6.01 2.12 -4.63
CA GLU A 53 -4.88 1.48 -3.96
C GLU A 53 -3.96 2.56 -3.37
N THR A 54 -3.41 2.31 -2.19
CA THR A 54 -2.47 3.16 -1.47
C THR A 54 -1.10 2.51 -1.55
N PHE A 55 -0.38 2.76 -2.65
CA PHE A 55 0.94 2.17 -2.90
C PHE A 55 1.81 3.08 -3.78
N TYR A 56 2.31 4.16 -3.18
CA TYR A 56 3.15 5.16 -3.84
C TYR A 56 2.53 5.79 -5.09
N ASN A 57 1.24 6.06 -5.04
CA ASN A 57 0.44 6.63 -6.13
C ASN A 57 -0.41 7.82 -5.67
N ASP A 58 0.10 8.63 -4.74
CA ASP A 58 -0.66 9.67 -4.04
C ASP A 58 -1.35 10.70 -4.96
N ALA A 59 -0.83 10.96 -6.17
CA ALA A 59 -1.50 11.88 -7.10
C ALA A 59 -2.86 11.33 -7.60
N HIS A 60 -3.09 10.01 -7.56
CA HIS A 60 -4.40 9.41 -7.84
C HIS A 60 -5.51 9.91 -6.91
N TYR A 61 -5.17 10.40 -5.71
CA TYR A 61 -6.17 10.90 -4.79
C TYR A 61 -6.90 12.14 -5.31
N GLY A 62 -6.34 12.86 -6.30
CA GLY A 62 -7.02 13.96 -6.98
C GLY A 62 -8.30 13.56 -7.70
N LEU A 63 -8.46 12.27 -8.05
CA LEU A 63 -9.68 11.72 -8.63
C LEU A 63 -10.90 11.94 -7.73
N ALA A 64 -10.71 11.90 -6.41
CA ALA A 64 -11.80 12.08 -5.46
C ALA A 64 -12.40 13.49 -5.53
N GLU A 65 -11.59 14.53 -5.69
CA GLU A 65 -12.12 15.89 -5.90
C GLU A 65 -12.64 16.08 -7.32
N HIS A 66 -11.95 15.54 -8.33
CA HIS A 66 -12.38 15.61 -9.73
C HIS A 66 -13.79 15.07 -9.94
N PHE A 67 -14.10 13.92 -9.34
CA PHE A 67 -15.44 13.31 -9.39
C PHE A 67 -16.37 13.75 -8.26
N ASN A 68 -15.92 14.64 -7.38
CA ASN A 68 -16.65 15.10 -6.19
C ASN A 68 -17.21 13.93 -5.35
N ALA A 69 -16.36 12.93 -5.09
CA ALA A 69 -16.70 11.70 -4.40
C ALA A 69 -15.74 11.44 -3.22
N PRO A 70 -16.18 10.76 -2.15
CA PRO A 70 -15.32 10.40 -1.04
C PRO A 70 -14.18 9.46 -1.47
N LEU A 71 -12.98 9.72 -0.95
CA LEU A 71 -11.81 8.87 -1.15
C LEU A 71 -11.81 7.70 -0.15
N ILE A 72 -11.66 6.50 -0.67
CA ILE A 72 -11.41 5.27 0.07
C ILE A 72 -10.04 4.75 -0.32
N GLY A 73 -9.12 4.67 0.65
CA GLY A 73 -7.84 4.02 0.46
C GLY A 73 -7.99 2.51 0.58
N LEU A 74 -7.36 1.76 -0.32
CA LEU A 74 -7.20 0.32 -0.22
C LEU A 74 -5.72 0.00 -0.11
N SER A 75 -5.31 -0.79 0.86
CA SER A 75 -3.93 -1.21 0.99
C SER A 75 -3.82 -2.72 1.01
N THR A 76 -2.96 -3.24 0.13
CA THR A 76 -2.56 -4.64 0.08
C THR A 76 -1.81 -5.13 1.33
N GLY A 77 -1.23 -4.22 2.13
CA GLY A 77 -0.58 -4.55 3.40
C GLY A 77 -0.73 -3.44 4.46
N GLY A 78 -0.60 -3.78 5.74
CA GLY A 78 -0.63 -2.78 6.81
C GLY A 78 0.76 -2.19 7.11
N GLY A 79 0.77 -1.18 7.98
CA GLY A 79 1.99 -0.77 8.70
C GLY A 79 2.80 0.37 8.10
N LEU A 80 2.50 0.83 6.88
CA LEU A 80 3.33 1.82 6.21
C LEU A 80 3.00 3.26 6.64
N THR A 81 4.05 4.06 6.83
CA THR A 81 3.99 5.45 7.30
C THR A 81 3.03 6.30 6.44
N PHE A 82 3.03 6.09 5.12
CA PHE A 82 2.16 6.82 4.20
C PHE A 82 0.68 6.43 4.29
N ILE A 83 0.35 5.20 4.71
CA ILE A 83 -1.05 4.76 4.95
C ILE A 83 -1.56 5.39 6.24
N THR A 84 -0.74 5.36 7.30
CA THR A 84 -1.11 5.93 8.60
C THR A 84 -1.31 7.43 8.53
N ASP A 85 -0.51 8.13 7.69
CA ASP A 85 -0.65 9.57 7.44
C ASP A 85 -2.00 9.95 6.82
N MET A 86 -2.65 9.05 6.07
CA MET A 86 -3.94 9.36 5.41
C MET A 86 -5.08 9.60 6.41
N VAL A 87 -4.99 8.96 7.57
CA VAL A 87 -6.03 8.97 8.62
C VAL A 87 -5.50 9.46 9.97
N GLY A 88 -4.25 9.93 10.02
CA GLY A 88 -3.61 10.42 11.24
C GLY A 88 -3.40 9.33 12.31
N SER A 89 -3.29 8.06 11.91
CA SER A 89 -3.07 6.96 12.85
C SER A 89 -1.64 7.01 13.40
N PRO A 90 -1.42 6.83 14.72
CA PRO A 90 -0.07 6.78 15.24
C PRO A 90 0.69 5.54 14.74
N ALA A 91 1.99 5.66 14.50
CA ALA A 91 2.88 4.56 14.14
C ALA A 91 4.15 4.59 15.03
N PRO A 92 4.08 4.10 16.29
CA PRO A 92 5.17 4.25 17.24
C PRO A 92 6.41 3.41 16.87
N ALA A 93 7.49 4.09 16.48
CA ALA A 93 8.75 3.47 16.09
C ALA A 93 9.45 2.63 17.18
N SER A 94 9.02 2.74 18.44
CA SER A 94 9.61 2.04 19.58
C SER A 94 9.21 0.56 19.68
N PHE A 95 8.10 0.17 19.06
CA PHE A 95 7.60 -1.21 19.09
C PHE A 95 6.98 -1.67 17.76
N VAL A 96 6.75 -0.76 16.80
CA VAL A 96 6.35 -1.12 15.43
C VAL A 96 7.59 -1.15 14.55
N PRO A 97 8.06 -2.32 14.10
CA PRO A 97 9.18 -2.41 13.16
C PRO A 97 8.76 -1.93 11.77
N HIS A 98 9.69 -1.28 11.06
CA HIS A 98 9.48 -0.93 9.66
C HIS A 98 9.50 -2.20 8.79
N ILE A 99 8.56 -2.32 7.85
CA ILE A 99 8.34 -3.54 7.05
C ILE A 99 9.56 -3.97 6.21
N MET A 100 10.43 -3.02 5.84
CA MET A 100 11.64 -3.29 5.06
C MET A 100 12.85 -3.71 5.92
N LEU A 101 12.71 -3.74 7.25
CA LEU A 101 13.75 -4.17 8.18
C LEU A 101 13.48 -5.60 8.66
N PRO A 102 14.52 -6.40 8.94
CA PRO A 102 14.38 -7.78 9.40
C PRO A 102 14.06 -7.86 10.90
N PHE A 103 13.19 -6.98 11.41
CA PHE A 103 12.84 -6.87 12.82
C PHE A 103 11.41 -7.35 13.07
N ASN A 104 11.12 -7.75 14.32
CA ASN A 104 9.78 -8.12 14.78
C ASN A 104 9.33 -7.16 15.90
N ASP A 105 8.21 -7.46 16.56
CA ASP A 105 7.68 -6.71 17.70
C ASP A 105 8.54 -6.81 18.98
N HIS A 106 9.52 -7.71 19.00
CA HIS A 106 10.49 -7.90 20.08
C HIS A 106 11.87 -7.31 19.74
N MET A 107 11.94 -6.00 19.49
CA MET A 107 13.21 -5.29 19.28
C MET A 107 13.96 -4.99 20.59
N SER A 108 15.26 -5.27 20.60
CA SER A 108 16.24 -4.75 21.55
C SER A 108 16.39 -3.23 21.44
N LEU A 109 17.04 -2.59 22.41
CA LEU A 109 17.29 -1.14 22.36
C LEU A 109 18.08 -0.72 21.10
N TYR A 110 19.04 -1.53 20.67
CA TYR A 110 19.82 -1.27 19.48
C TYR A 110 18.98 -1.37 18.19
N GLU A 111 18.13 -2.40 18.08
CA GLU A 111 17.23 -2.55 16.93
C GLU A 111 16.19 -1.44 16.87
N ARG A 112 15.68 -0.98 18.03
CA ARG A 112 14.79 0.19 18.10
C ARG A 112 15.47 1.46 17.60
N LEU A 113 16.75 1.67 17.95
CA LEU A 113 17.52 2.83 17.46
C LEU A 113 17.69 2.76 15.94
N LEU A 114 18.00 1.59 15.39
CA LEU A 114 18.09 1.39 13.94
C LEU A 114 16.74 1.60 13.24
N ASN A 115 15.65 1.10 13.84
CA ASN A 115 14.29 1.28 13.33
C ASN A 115 13.90 2.76 13.26
N VAL A 116 14.14 3.51 14.34
CA VAL A 116 13.91 4.97 14.39
C VAL A 116 14.75 5.71 13.36
N ALA A 117 16.05 5.37 13.25
CA ALA A 117 16.93 5.99 12.27
C ALA A 117 16.46 5.73 10.84
N PHE A 118 16.02 4.51 10.53
CA PHE A 118 15.48 4.16 9.23
C PHE A 118 14.16 4.88 8.92
N LEU A 119 13.24 4.94 9.87
CA LEU A 119 11.98 5.69 9.73
C LEU A 119 12.22 7.19 9.50
N ALA A 120 13.19 7.78 10.20
CA ALA A 120 13.57 9.17 9.98
C ALA A 120 14.15 9.39 8.57
N TYR A 121 14.97 8.45 8.09
CA TYR A 121 15.50 8.47 6.72
C TYR A 121 14.39 8.31 5.68
N GLU A 122 13.48 7.35 5.88
CA GLU A 122 12.31 7.16 5.02
C GLU A 122 11.48 8.45 4.96
N ARG A 123 11.18 9.04 6.11
CA ARG A 123 10.39 10.27 6.21
C ARG A 123 11.04 11.43 5.48
N PHE A 124 12.35 11.58 5.63
CA PHE A 124 13.10 12.60 4.90
C PHE A 124 12.97 12.41 3.38
N LEU A 125 13.17 11.19 2.86
CA LEU A 125 12.99 10.95 1.44
C LEU A 125 11.55 11.11 0.99
N LEU A 126 10.58 10.72 1.81
CA LEU A 126 9.17 10.89 1.52
C LEU A 126 8.85 12.38 1.30
N ASP A 127 9.19 13.22 2.29
CA ASP A 127 8.83 14.64 2.30
C ASP A 127 9.62 15.47 1.28
N TYR A 128 10.89 15.14 1.02
CA TYR A 128 11.77 15.98 0.18
C TYR A 128 12.08 15.41 -1.21
N TYR A 129 11.81 14.13 -1.47
CA TYR A 129 12.08 13.50 -2.77
C TYR A 129 10.80 12.99 -3.44
N TYR A 130 10.02 12.16 -2.75
CA TYR A 130 8.86 11.49 -3.34
C TYR A 130 7.65 12.43 -3.49
N LEU A 131 7.20 13.06 -2.41
CA LEU A 131 5.98 13.88 -2.39
C LEU A 131 6.04 15.08 -3.35
N PRO A 132 7.17 15.80 -3.52
CA PRO A 132 7.25 16.86 -4.51
C PRO A 132 7.01 16.38 -5.95
N GLY A 133 7.48 15.16 -6.29
CA GLY A 133 7.26 14.58 -7.60
C GLY A 133 5.79 14.21 -7.85
N GLN A 134 5.12 13.65 -6.84
CA GLN A 134 3.69 13.37 -6.90
C GLN A 134 2.84 14.63 -6.91
N GLU A 135 3.22 15.65 -6.15
CA GLU A 135 2.56 16.95 -6.16
C GLU A 135 2.62 17.59 -7.56
N GLN A 136 3.74 17.44 -8.27
CA GLN A 136 3.84 17.90 -9.65
C GLN A 136 2.86 17.18 -10.57
N LEU A 137 2.77 15.85 -10.49
CA LEU A 137 1.78 15.07 -11.26
C LEU A 137 0.35 15.48 -10.91
N TYR A 138 0.05 15.68 -9.63
CA TYR A 138 -1.26 16.14 -9.17
C TYR A 138 -1.64 17.48 -9.83
N LYS A 139 -0.72 18.46 -9.83
CA LYS A 139 -0.96 19.77 -10.45
C LYS A 139 -1.04 19.69 -11.98
N GLU A 140 -0.30 18.78 -12.60
CA GLU A 140 -0.28 18.56 -14.03
C GLU A 140 -1.63 18.00 -14.52
N PHE A 141 -2.16 16.99 -13.85
CA PHE A 141 -3.37 16.28 -14.29
C PHE A 141 -4.68 16.78 -13.67
N PHE A 142 -4.62 17.52 -12.56
CA PHE A 142 -5.79 18.13 -11.92
C PHE A 142 -5.58 19.63 -11.67
N PRO A 143 -5.36 20.45 -12.72
CA PRO A 143 -5.13 21.88 -12.58
C PRO A 143 -6.34 22.64 -11.99
N ASP A 144 -7.55 22.09 -12.13
CA ASP A 144 -8.81 22.70 -11.70
C ASP A 144 -9.25 22.27 -10.29
N ASN A 145 -8.58 21.28 -9.68
CA ASN A 145 -8.85 20.90 -8.30
C ASN A 145 -8.50 22.05 -7.35
N LYS A 146 -9.39 22.31 -6.38
CA LYS A 146 -9.24 23.42 -5.43
C LYS A 146 -8.41 23.02 -4.22
N ARG A 147 -8.47 21.75 -3.80
CA ARG A 147 -7.67 21.28 -2.67
C ARG A 147 -6.25 21.03 -3.13
N CYS A 148 -5.30 21.34 -2.26
CA CYS A 148 -3.90 21.04 -2.56
C CYS A 148 -3.62 19.54 -2.38
N PHE A 149 -2.56 19.08 -3.03
CA PHE A 149 -2.10 17.69 -2.97
C PHE A 149 -2.01 17.13 -1.53
N TYR A 150 -1.46 17.90 -0.59
CA TYR A 150 -1.29 17.45 0.80
C TYR A 150 -2.61 17.36 1.57
N GLU A 151 -3.61 18.18 1.22
CA GLU A 151 -4.97 18.06 1.77
C GLU A 151 -5.63 16.77 1.28
N MET A 152 -5.53 16.48 -0.02
CA MET A 152 -6.09 15.25 -0.59
C MET A 152 -5.50 13.99 0.03
N ARG A 153 -4.20 13.98 0.31
CA ARG A 153 -3.53 12.87 1.03
C ARG A 153 -4.09 12.60 2.41
N ARG A 154 -4.61 13.61 3.10
CA ARG A 154 -5.16 13.51 4.47
C ARG A 154 -6.69 13.51 4.51
N ASN A 155 -7.34 13.34 3.36
CA ASN A 155 -8.79 13.41 3.21
C ASN A 155 -9.42 12.04 2.86
N ALA A 156 -8.81 10.94 3.27
CA ALA A 156 -9.46 9.64 3.16
C ALA A 156 -10.62 9.53 4.16
N SER A 157 -11.79 9.16 3.66
CA SER A 157 -12.97 8.88 4.50
C SER A 157 -12.85 7.52 5.18
N LEU A 158 -12.17 6.58 4.52
CA LEU A 158 -11.98 5.20 4.96
C LEU A 158 -10.67 4.66 4.37
N VAL A 159 -9.95 3.84 5.13
CA VAL A 159 -8.82 3.05 4.66
C VAL A 159 -9.07 1.58 4.98
N LEU A 160 -9.11 0.77 3.92
CA LEU A 160 -9.25 -0.68 3.99
C LEU A 160 -7.87 -1.31 3.89
N ILE A 161 -7.52 -2.18 4.84
CA ILE A 161 -6.22 -2.84 4.88
C ILE A 161 -6.44 -4.34 4.75
N ASN A 162 -5.86 -4.96 3.72
CA ASN A 162 -5.87 -6.41 3.54
C ASN A 162 -4.89 -7.10 4.51
N GLN A 163 -5.19 -6.98 5.80
CA GLN A 163 -4.45 -7.58 6.92
C GLN A 163 -5.46 -8.10 7.94
N HIS A 164 -5.03 -9.00 8.83
CA HIS A 164 -5.84 -9.49 9.93
C HIS A 164 -5.01 -9.54 11.20
N ALA A 165 -5.58 -9.08 12.32
CA ALA A 165 -4.92 -9.01 13.63
C ALA A 165 -4.25 -10.32 14.09
N SER A 166 -4.73 -11.49 13.66
CA SER A 166 -4.11 -12.78 14.01
C SER A 166 -2.79 -13.07 13.29
N LEU A 167 -2.49 -12.35 12.21
CA LEU A 167 -1.31 -12.55 11.35
C LEU A 167 -0.35 -11.37 11.40
N SER A 168 -0.62 -10.36 12.24
CA SER A 168 0.13 -9.11 12.28
C SER A 168 0.50 -8.69 13.69
N PHE A 169 1.53 -7.87 13.80
CA PHE A 169 1.90 -7.28 15.08
C PHE A 169 0.84 -6.30 15.59
N PRO A 170 0.62 -6.24 16.92
CA PRO A 170 -0.28 -5.27 17.52
C PRO A 170 0.11 -3.84 17.15
N ARG A 171 -0.85 -3.08 16.62
CA ARG A 171 -0.64 -1.67 16.27
C ARG A 171 -1.91 -0.84 16.49
N PRO A 172 -1.77 0.45 16.82
CA PRO A 172 -2.92 1.33 16.98
C PRO A 172 -3.51 1.69 15.61
N TYR A 173 -4.84 1.66 15.55
CA TYR A 173 -5.64 2.00 14.37
C TYR A 173 -6.59 3.15 14.69
N SER A 174 -6.77 4.07 13.74
CA SER A 174 -7.89 5.02 13.77
C SER A 174 -9.20 4.29 13.43
N PRO A 175 -10.38 4.73 13.93
CA PRO A 175 -11.66 4.08 13.63
C PRO A 175 -12.02 3.98 12.14
N ASN A 176 -11.49 4.88 11.32
CA ASN A 176 -11.64 4.87 9.86
C ASN A 176 -10.57 4.04 9.13
N MET A 177 -9.82 3.21 9.86
CA MET A 177 -8.85 2.26 9.31
C MET A 177 -9.30 0.84 9.66
N ILE A 178 -9.82 0.11 8.68
CA ILE A 178 -10.50 -1.18 8.88
C ILE A 178 -9.67 -2.30 8.25
N GLU A 179 -9.38 -3.31 9.05
CA GLU A 179 -8.78 -4.56 8.58
C GLU A 179 -9.82 -5.41 7.84
N VAL A 180 -9.56 -5.71 6.57
CA VAL A 180 -10.36 -6.52 5.66
C VAL A 180 -9.51 -7.65 5.07
N GLY A 181 -8.80 -8.37 5.94
CA GLY A 181 -7.94 -9.48 5.54
C GLY A 181 -8.70 -10.57 4.77
N GLY A 182 -8.14 -10.97 3.62
CA GLY A 182 -8.73 -12.02 2.79
C GLY A 182 -9.85 -11.53 1.87
N MET A 183 -9.95 -10.23 1.60
CA MET A 183 -10.98 -9.67 0.70
C MET A 183 -10.97 -10.27 -0.72
N HIS A 184 -9.85 -10.87 -1.13
CA HIS A 184 -9.71 -11.56 -2.42
C HIS A 184 -10.17 -13.03 -2.40
N ILE A 185 -10.50 -13.58 -1.21
CA ILE A 185 -10.95 -14.96 -1.05
C ILE A 185 -12.44 -15.03 -1.34
N ASP A 186 -12.85 -15.85 -2.31
CA ASP A 186 -14.26 -16.10 -2.59
C ASP A 186 -14.92 -16.81 -1.38
N GLY A 187 -16.08 -16.32 -0.95
CA GLY A 187 -16.88 -16.98 0.06
C GLY A 187 -17.42 -18.34 -0.40
N LYS A 188 -17.49 -18.57 -1.71
CA LYS A 188 -17.80 -19.88 -2.31
C LYS A 188 -16.51 -20.55 -2.76
N LEU A 189 -15.99 -21.42 -1.89
CA LEU A 189 -14.84 -22.25 -2.23
C LEU A 189 -15.24 -23.26 -3.29
N SER A 190 -14.54 -23.24 -4.42
CA SER A 190 -14.66 -24.30 -5.42
C SER A 190 -14.11 -25.61 -4.83
N PRO A 191 -14.71 -26.77 -5.15
CA PRO A 191 -14.18 -28.05 -4.72
C PRO A 191 -12.76 -28.21 -5.26
N LEU A 192 -11.92 -28.91 -4.49
CA LEU A 192 -10.57 -29.23 -4.94
C LEU A 192 -10.64 -30.14 -6.18
N PRO A 193 -9.66 -30.05 -7.10
CA PRO A 193 -9.56 -31.02 -8.18
C PRO A 193 -9.52 -32.44 -7.62
N GLU A 194 -10.29 -33.36 -8.18
CA GLU A 194 -10.50 -34.73 -7.65
C GLU A 194 -9.19 -35.44 -7.27
N LYS A 195 -8.14 -35.28 -8.09
CA LYS A 195 -6.82 -35.86 -7.81
C LYS A 195 -6.16 -35.30 -6.55
N ILE A 196 -6.28 -33.99 -6.31
CA ILE A 196 -5.73 -33.32 -5.13
C ILE A 196 -6.56 -33.67 -3.91
N GLU A 197 -7.89 -33.64 -4.03
CA GLU A 197 -8.79 -34.05 -2.96
C GLU A 197 -8.51 -35.49 -2.52
N ARG A 198 -8.40 -36.42 -3.47
CA ARG A 198 -8.06 -37.81 -3.20
C ARG A 198 -6.68 -37.95 -2.56
N PHE A 199 -5.67 -37.26 -3.08
CA PHE A 199 -4.32 -37.27 -2.49
C PHE A 199 -4.31 -36.78 -1.03
N ILE A 200 -5.10 -35.77 -0.71
CA ILE A 200 -5.22 -35.23 0.65
C ILE A 200 -5.98 -36.22 1.55
N ASN A 201 -7.14 -36.69 1.11
CA ASN A 201 -8.04 -37.52 1.92
C ASN A 201 -7.53 -38.95 2.12
N GLU A 202 -6.77 -39.50 1.19
CA GLU A 202 -6.20 -40.86 1.28
C GLU A 202 -4.83 -40.90 1.97
N SER A 203 -4.27 -39.76 2.39
CA SER A 203 -2.97 -39.73 3.06
C SER A 203 -3.05 -40.20 4.52
N GLU A 204 -2.33 -41.28 4.85
CA GLU A 204 -2.27 -41.85 6.22
C GLU A 204 -1.66 -40.88 7.25
N HIS A 205 -0.73 -40.02 6.83
CA HIS A 205 0.02 -39.12 7.70
C HIS A 205 -0.29 -37.64 7.46
N GLY A 206 -1.33 -37.34 6.66
CA GLY A 206 -1.67 -35.98 6.25
C GLY A 206 -0.78 -35.45 5.12
N VAL A 207 -0.87 -34.15 4.84
CA VAL A 207 -0.17 -33.50 3.73
C VAL A 207 0.57 -32.26 4.19
N ILE A 208 1.72 -31.99 3.58
CA ILE A 208 2.41 -30.71 3.70
C ILE A 208 2.10 -29.91 2.45
N TYR A 209 1.37 -28.82 2.62
CA TYR A 209 1.15 -27.84 1.54
C TYR A 209 2.30 -26.86 1.51
N PHE A 210 2.88 -26.67 0.32
CA PHE A 210 3.94 -25.72 0.08
C PHE A 210 3.53 -24.81 -1.08
N SER A 211 3.56 -23.51 -0.82
CA SER A 211 3.32 -22.45 -1.82
C SER A 211 4.41 -21.42 -1.66
N MET A 212 5.10 -21.10 -2.76
CA MET A 212 6.14 -20.06 -2.84
C MET A 212 5.69 -18.93 -3.74
#